data_AF-A0A4Q3FVH6-F1
#
_entry.id   AF-A0A4Q3FVH6-F1
#
_cell.length_a   1.000
_cell.length_b   1.000
_cell.length_c   1.000
_cell.angle_alpha   90.00
_cell.angle_beta   90.00
_cell.angle_gamma   90.00
#
_symmetry.space_group_name_H-M   'P 1'
#
loop_
_entity.id
_entity.type
_entity.pdbx_description
1 polymer ?
#
loop_
_entity_poly.entity_id
_entity_poly.type
_entity_poly.pdbx_seq_one_letter_code
_entity_poly.pdbx_strand_id
1 'polypeptide(L)'
;DISRKTALRRCDFCSDIVDVYSPSIWAGWYRGAYTDYKQSVQEEFKKVKHFIHIEWGGDSHALRHSENPDNALSKIKTGVGTDERAGDASLYGGAARISKDGDWSETYVCNLIDWHLKEQETMPWLTGSAYWPFKDFSTAIRPENPVPYVNQKGVVERDFTKKESFYVFQSYWAEKPMLHIYGHSWPVRWGDAGDSKMVKVYSNCTEAELFLNGKSYGVKKRNTQDFPTAGLRWSLPFLKGENLVKVIGKKGKAVVSDEIKFSYQIEKWTKPEKLLLTKIAQQTDTATVEVKLYDNKNIQCFDAINWINFSLVGDGKLIDNLGTSIGSRKVQAYNGRAIIKVKLNQGKSIIAVKAEGLPVSFLPL
;
A
#
# COMPACT_ATOMS: atom_id res chain seq x y z
N ASP A 1 25.37 -6.30 30.87
CA ASP A 1 25.95 -4.99 30.54
C ASP A 1 25.05 -3.91 31.12
N ILE A 2 25.50 -3.22 32.18
CA ILE A 2 24.69 -2.22 32.91
C ILE A 2 24.54 -0.90 32.15
N SER A 3 25.27 -0.70 31.05
CA SER A 3 25.19 0.51 30.22
C SER A 3 23.97 0.53 29.29
N ARG A 4 23.22 -0.58 29.21
CA ARG A 4 22.09 -0.77 28.30
C ARG A 4 20.82 -1.12 29.06
N LYS A 5 19.68 -0.78 28.45
CA LYS A 5 18.35 -1.08 28.97
C LYS A 5 17.85 -2.41 28.43
N THR A 6 17.23 -3.20 29.30
CA THR A 6 16.49 -4.41 28.94
C THR A 6 15.10 -4.05 28.42
N ALA A 7 14.54 -4.85 27.51
CA ALA A 7 13.20 -4.61 27.01
C ALA A 7 12.48 -5.91 26.64
N LEU A 8 11.15 -5.87 26.68
CA LEU A 8 10.29 -6.94 26.16
C LEU A 8 9.04 -6.36 25.50
N ARG A 9 8.42 -7.16 24.64
CA ARG A 9 7.19 -6.78 23.94
C ARG A 9 6.07 -7.78 24.19
N ARG A 10 4.86 -7.27 24.49
CA ARG A 10 3.59 -8.02 24.56
C ARG A 10 3.65 -9.23 25.51
N CYS A 11 4.05 -8.98 26.75
CA CYS A 11 3.97 -9.92 27.86
C CYS A 11 3.61 -9.13 29.13
N ASP A 12 2.34 -8.76 29.26
CA ASP A 12 1.88 -7.76 30.24
C ASP A 12 2.21 -8.16 31.69
N PHE A 13 2.12 -9.45 32.01
CA PHE A 13 2.43 -9.97 33.35
C PHE A 13 3.93 -9.96 33.70
N CYS A 14 4.82 -9.65 32.74
CA CYS A 14 6.25 -9.47 32.95
C CYS A 14 6.68 -8.00 32.79
N SER A 15 5.75 -7.06 32.63
CA SER A 15 6.07 -5.66 32.29
C SER A 15 6.87 -4.91 33.36
N ASP A 16 6.85 -5.40 34.60
CA ASP A 16 7.59 -4.89 35.76
C ASP A 16 9.03 -5.44 35.89
N ILE A 17 9.42 -6.43 35.07
CA ILE A 17 10.75 -7.07 35.12
C ILE A 17 11.81 -6.28 34.34
N VAL A 18 11.44 -5.68 33.22
CA VAL A 18 12.37 -5.03 32.29
C VAL A 18 12.46 -3.52 32.50
N ASP A 19 13.55 -2.91 32.03
CA ASP A 19 13.69 -1.45 32.07
C ASP A 19 12.66 -0.75 31.18
N VAL A 20 12.41 -1.25 29.96
CA VAL A 20 11.56 -0.62 28.95
C VAL A 20 10.54 -1.62 28.41
N TYR A 21 9.27 -1.22 28.31
CA TYR A 21 8.18 -2.10 27.87
C TYR A 21 7.49 -1.59 26.61
N SER A 22 7.12 -2.53 25.72
CA SER A 22 6.25 -2.27 24.58
C SER A 22 4.98 -3.15 24.65
N PRO A 23 3.78 -2.57 24.68
CA PRO A 23 2.53 -3.31 24.51
C PRO A 23 2.31 -3.68 23.02
N SER A 24 1.16 -4.28 22.74
CA SER A 24 0.62 -4.47 21.38
C SER A 24 -0.34 -3.32 21.05
N ILE A 25 0.01 -2.48 20.06
CA ILE A 25 -0.87 -1.40 19.57
C ILE A 25 -0.84 -1.43 18.04
N TRP A 26 -1.94 -1.85 17.43
CA TRP A 26 -2.15 -2.03 15.99
C TRP A 26 -3.41 -1.32 15.52
N ALA A 27 -3.55 -0.05 15.93
CA ALA A 27 -4.68 0.82 15.62
C ALA A 27 -4.92 0.91 14.11
N GLY A 28 -6.09 0.46 13.65
CA GLY A 28 -6.44 0.47 12.23
C GLY A 28 -5.93 -0.74 11.44
N TRP A 29 -5.40 -1.77 12.10
CA TRP A 29 -5.03 -3.00 11.41
C TRP A 29 -5.68 -4.23 12.03
N TYR A 30 -5.11 -4.75 13.11
CA TYR A 30 -5.66 -5.91 13.80
C TYR A 30 -6.88 -5.55 14.65
N ARG A 31 -7.00 -4.29 15.09
CA ARG A 31 -8.13 -3.83 15.91
C ARG A 31 -8.30 -2.31 15.85
N GLY A 32 -9.54 -1.85 16.03
CA GLY A 32 -9.90 -0.43 16.09
C GLY A 32 -9.64 0.33 14.79
N ALA A 33 -9.76 1.66 14.87
CA ALA A 33 -9.39 2.55 13.76
C ALA A 33 -8.00 3.15 14.00
N TYR A 34 -7.30 3.57 12.94
CA TYR A 34 -6.00 4.23 13.09
C TYR A 34 -6.10 5.55 13.86
N THR A 35 -7.30 6.16 13.89
CA THR A 35 -7.61 7.36 14.67
C THR A 35 -7.47 7.15 16.18
N ASP A 36 -7.58 5.91 16.65
CA ASP A 36 -7.49 5.54 18.06
C ASP A 36 -6.03 5.45 18.55
N TYR A 37 -5.05 5.66 17.66
CA TYR A 37 -3.63 5.50 17.93
C TYR A 37 -3.15 6.32 19.14
N LYS A 38 -3.33 7.63 19.13
CA LYS A 38 -2.81 8.52 20.18
C LYS A 38 -3.41 8.19 21.54
N GLN A 39 -4.73 7.95 21.59
CA GLN A 39 -5.41 7.56 22.82
C GLN A 39 -4.84 6.23 23.36
N SER A 40 -4.72 5.22 22.49
CA SER A 40 -4.18 3.91 22.88
C SER A 40 -2.77 4.01 23.43
N VAL A 41 -1.90 4.76 22.75
CA VAL A 41 -0.52 4.98 23.22
C VAL A 41 -0.50 5.73 24.55
N GLN A 42 -1.38 6.71 24.76
CA GLN A 42 -1.45 7.46 26.01
C GLN A 42 -1.93 6.61 27.19
N GLU A 43 -2.87 5.69 26.95
CA GLU A 43 -3.35 4.75 27.95
C GLU A 43 -2.26 3.74 28.35
N GLU A 44 -1.55 3.17 27.38
CA GLU A 44 -0.46 2.23 27.64
C GLU A 44 0.79 2.89 28.25
N PHE A 45 1.13 4.10 27.82
CA PHE A 45 2.24 4.87 28.37
C PHE A 45 2.14 5.04 29.89
N LYS A 46 0.92 5.22 30.41
CA LYS A 46 0.67 5.41 31.86
C LYS A 46 0.85 4.14 32.69
N LYS A 47 0.89 2.96 32.07
CA LYS A 47 0.95 1.67 32.77
C LYS A 47 2.36 1.25 33.15
N VAL A 48 3.39 1.84 32.51
CA VAL A 48 4.79 1.41 32.66
C VAL A 48 5.71 2.60 32.90
N LYS A 49 6.83 2.35 33.58
CA LYS A 49 7.80 3.40 33.92
C LYS A 49 8.50 3.98 32.69
N HIS A 50 8.89 3.11 31.75
CA HIS A 50 9.52 3.50 30.49
C HIS A 50 8.83 2.77 29.35
N PHE A 51 8.14 3.54 28.53
CA PHE A 51 7.37 3.06 27.38
C PHE A 51 8.17 3.20 26.09
N ILE A 52 8.02 2.25 25.17
CA ILE A 52 8.37 2.42 23.75
C ILE A 52 7.33 1.65 22.92
N HIS A 53 6.93 2.17 21.75
CA HIS A 53 5.96 1.46 20.91
C HIS A 53 6.63 0.74 19.75
N ILE A 54 6.83 -0.57 19.87
CA ILE A 54 7.40 -1.42 18.83
C ILE A 54 6.30 -2.23 18.15
N GLU A 55 6.32 -2.22 16.81
CA GLU A 55 5.35 -2.79 15.88
C GLU A 55 4.00 -2.07 15.81
N TRP A 56 3.76 -1.48 14.65
CA TRP A 56 2.50 -0.97 14.14
C TRP A 56 2.58 -0.92 12.61
N GLY A 57 1.45 -0.69 11.95
CA GLY A 57 1.37 -0.67 10.49
C GLY A 57 0.23 -1.53 9.96
N GLY A 58 0.30 -1.88 8.68
CA GLY A 58 -0.72 -2.70 8.02
C GLY A 58 -0.22 -3.25 6.69
N ASP A 59 -0.76 -4.38 6.25
CA ASP A 59 -0.33 -5.00 5.00
C ASP A 59 -0.83 -4.17 3.82
N SER A 60 0.01 -4.06 2.80
CA SER A 60 -0.37 -3.49 1.50
C SER A 60 0.17 -4.35 0.38
N HIS A 61 -0.73 -4.78 -0.50
CA HIS A 61 -0.35 -5.47 -1.72
C HIS A 61 0.19 -4.43 -2.70
N ALA A 62 1.51 -4.43 -2.91
CA ALA A 62 2.16 -3.49 -3.81
C ALA A 62 1.46 -3.46 -5.18
N LEU A 63 1.28 -2.26 -5.73
CA LEU A 63 0.54 -1.95 -6.97
C LEU A 63 -1.01 -2.00 -6.85
N ARG A 64 -1.56 -2.31 -5.67
CA ARG A 64 -3.02 -2.26 -5.39
C ARG A 64 -3.39 -0.92 -4.78
N HIS A 65 -4.33 -0.23 -5.41
CA HIS A 65 -4.81 1.09 -5.02
C HIS A 65 -6.34 1.10 -4.90
N SER A 66 -6.89 2.14 -4.29
CA SER A 66 -8.32 2.23 -4.01
C SER A 66 -8.78 3.68 -4.09
N GLU A 67 -9.91 3.91 -4.77
CA GLU A 67 -10.61 5.21 -4.71
C GLU A 67 -11.33 5.42 -3.36
N ASN A 68 -11.61 4.33 -2.63
CA ASN A 68 -12.36 4.36 -1.37
C ASN A 68 -11.69 3.47 -0.29
N PRO A 69 -10.44 3.77 0.11
CA PRO A 69 -9.63 2.90 0.98
C PRO A 69 -10.24 2.69 2.38
N ASP A 70 -10.99 3.67 2.86
CA ASP A 70 -11.52 3.70 4.24
C ASP A 70 -12.90 3.04 4.35
N ASN A 71 -13.47 2.49 3.27
CA ASN A 71 -14.81 1.88 3.27
C ASN A 71 -14.97 0.81 4.35
N ALA A 72 -13.94 0.01 4.61
CA ALA A 72 -13.97 -1.04 5.62
C ALA A 72 -14.01 -0.47 7.06
N LEU A 73 -13.49 0.73 7.30
CA LEU A 73 -13.52 1.37 8.64
C LEU A 73 -14.94 1.60 9.14
N SER A 74 -15.89 1.87 8.24
CA SER A 74 -17.31 2.08 8.62
C SER A 74 -17.94 0.90 9.37
N LYS A 75 -17.37 -0.30 9.22
CA LYS A 75 -17.84 -1.54 9.85
C LYS A 75 -17.07 -1.90 11.13
N ILE A 76 -16.04 -1.13 11.48
CA ILE A 76 -15.14 -1.44 12.59
C ILE A 76 -15.57 -0.66 13.82
N LYS A 77 -15.68 -1.38 14.95
CA LYS A 77 -15.95 -0.76 16.25
C LYS A 77 -14.70 -0.02 16.73
N THR A 78 -14.86 1.26 17.07
CA THR A 78 -13.82 2.11 17.66
C THR A 78 -13.94 2.13 19.18
N GLY A 79 -12.88 2.55 19.89
CA GLY A 79 -12.90 2.70 21.34
C GLY A 79 -12.94 1.40 22.16
N VAL A 80 -12.66 0.25 21.53
CA VAL A 80 -12.66 -1.09 22.17
C VAL A 80 -11.25 -1.70 22.29
N GLY A 81 -10.23 -0.84 22.29
CA GLY A 81 -8.81 -1.19 22.28
C GLY A 81 -8.24 -1.37 20.87
N THR A 82 -6.92 -1.48 20.79
CA THR A 82 -6.16 -1.57 19.52
C THR A 82 -5.13 -2.69 19.52
N ASP A 83 -5.17 -3.57 20.52
CA ASP A 83 -4.24 -4.68 20.69
C ASP A 83 -4.55 -5.88 19.77
N GLU A 84 -3.51 -6.50 19.22
CA GLU A 84 -3.61 -7.80 18.54
C GLU A 84 -3.78 -8.92 19.57
N ARG A 85 -4.90 -9.66 19.47
CA ARG A 85 -5.23 -10.82 20.31
C ARG A 85 -5.18 -12.12 19.51
N ALA A 86 -5.28 -13.25 20.21
CA ALA A 86 -5.34 -14.57 19.59
C ALA A 86 -6.46 -14.62 18.52
N GLY A 87 -6.09 -15.00 17.29
CA GLY A 87 -6.99 -15.07 16.15
C GLY A 87 -7.05 -13.82 15.27
N ASP A 88 -6.62 -12.64 15.74
CA ASP A 88 -6.71 -11.41 14.93
C ASP A 88 -5.80 -11.45 13.69
N ALA A 89 -4.66 -12.17 13.78
CA ALA A 89 -3.76 -12.41 12.67
C ALA A 89 -4.33 -13.35 11.59
N SER A 90 -5.38 -14.12 11.90
CA SER A 90 -6.05 -15.02 10.96
C SER A 90 -6.91 -14.23 9.99
N LEU A 91 -7.04 -14.72 8.75
CA LEU A 91 -8.02 -14.20 7.78
C LEU A 91 -9.45 -14.72 8.05
N TYR A 92 -9.62 -15.62 9.02
CA TYR A 92 -10.90 -16.25 9.34
C TYR A 92 -11.34 -15.91 10.77
N GLY A 93 -12.65 -15.80 10.97
CA GLY A 93 -13.25 -15.55 12.29
C GLY A 93 -12.96 -14.17 12.88
N GLY A 94 -13.32 -14.00 14.15
CA GLY A 94 -13.14 -12.77 14.93
C GLY A 94 -14.01 -11.59 14.45
N ALA A 95 -13.94 -10.50 15.20
CA ALA A 95 -14.65 -9.26 14.89
C ALA A 95 -14.19 -8.61 13.57
N ALA A 96 -14.97 -7.66 13.07
CA ALA A 96 -14.58 -6.86 11.91
C ALA A 96 -13.29 -6.08 12.20
N ARG A 97 -12.33 -6.14 11.28
CA ARG A 97 -11.00 -5.52 11.41
C ARG A 97 -10.36 -5.36 10.03
N ILE A 98 -9.54 -4.33 9.84
CA ILE A 98 -8.96 -4.05 8.51
C ILE A 98 -8.07 -5.18 8.02
N SER A 99 -7.33 -5.85 8.91
CA SER A 99 -6.48 -6.98 8.52
C SER A 99 -7.24 -8.12 7.83
N LYS A 100 -8.56 -8.21 8.03
CA LYS A 100 -9.45 -9.20 7.41
C LYS A 100 -10.36 -8.59 6.34
N ASP A 101 -10.97 -7.45 6.65
CA ASP A 101 -12.07 -6.86 5.87
C ASP A 101 -11.64 -5.68 4.99
N GLY A 102 -10.40 -5.21 5.13
CA GLY A 102 -9.81 -4.19 4.28
C GLY A 102 -9.38 -4.74 2.91
N ASP A 103 -9.18 -3.84 1.95
CA ASP A 103 -8.78 -4.20 0.57
C ASP A 103 -7.27 -4.49 0.42
N TRP A 104 -6.48 -4.27 1.48
CA TRP A 104 -5.02 -4.34 1.48
C TRP A 104 -4.39 -3.44 0.41
N SER A 105 -5.02 -2.31 0.09
CA SER A 105 -4.48 -1.30 -0.82
C SER A 105 -3.34 -0.51 -0.16
N GLU A 106 -2.41 -0.07 -0.98
CA GLU A 106 -1.41 0.92 -0.56
C GLU A 106 -2.08 2.24 -0.12
N THR A 107 -3.25 2.56 -0.69
CA THR A 107 -3.98 3.78 -0.36
C THR A 107 -4.37 3.81 1.11
N TYR A 108 -4.85 2.69 1.64
CA TYR A 108 -5.21 2.56 3.06
C TYR A 108 -3.99 2.69 3.97
N VAL A 109 -2.93 1.91 3.71
CA VAL A 109 -1.75 1.93 4.60
C VAL A 109 -1.06 3.31 4.60
N CYS A 110 -1.09 4.04 3.47
CA CYS A 110 -0.57 5.40 3.41
C CYS A 110 -1.37 6.35 4.31
N ASN A 111 -2.70 6.24 4.36
CA ASN A 111 -3.54 7.00 5.30
C ASN A 111 -3.23 6.64 6.76
N LEU A 112 -3.12 5.35 7.06
CA LEU A 112 -2.77 4.85 8.39
C LEU A 112 -1.43 5.42 8.85
N ILE A 113 -0.39 5.34 8.01
CA ILE A 113 0.96 5.83 8.34
C ILE A 113 0.95 7.35 8.50
N ASP A 114 0.35 8.08 7.56
CA ASP A 114 0.24 9.55 7.61
C ASP A 114 -0.42 10.02 8.91
N TRP A 115 -1.49 9.33 9.33
CA TRP A 115 -2.14 9.61 10.61
C TRP A 115 -1.22 9.35 11.80
N HIS A 116 -0.53 8.21 11.86
CA HIS A 116 0.37 7.89 12.97
C HIS A 116 1.50 8.91 13.08
N LEU A 117 2.12 9.29 11.94
CA LEU A 117 3.24 10.22 11.92
C LEU A 117 2.84 11.64 12.35
N LYS A 118 1.70 12.17 11.88
CA LYS A 118 1.24 13.50 12.32
C LYS A 118 0.79 13.53 13.79
N GLU A 119 0.22 12.44 14.30
CA GLU A 119 -0.12 12.35 15.73
C GLU A 119 1.14 12.38 16.61
N GLN A 120 2.22 11.70 16.22
CA GLN A 120 3.48 11.65 16.97
C GLN A 120 4.10 13.04 17.19
N GLU A 121 3.94 13.98 16.25
CA GLU A 121 4.39 15.37 16.43
C GLU A 121 3.69 16.09 17.60
N THR A 122 2.56 15.58 18.06
CA THR A 122 1.75 16.14 19.16
C THR A 122 1.84 15.31 20.45
N MET A 123 2.80 14.40 20.53
CA MET A 123 3.03 13.50 21.66
C MET A 123 4.43 13.75 22.26
N PRO A 124 4.67 14.91 22.89
CA PRO A 124 6.02 15.27 23.39
C PRO A 124 6.54 14.34 24.50
N TRP A 125 5.66 13.53 25.09
CA TRP A 125 5.97 12.52 26.11
C TRP A 125 6.33 11.15 25.50
N LEU A 126 6.14 10.94 24.20
CA LEU A 126 6.44 9.69 23.52
C LEU A 126 7.95 9.55 23.33
N THR A 127 8.51 8.42 23.79
CA THR A 127 9.92 8.08 23.53
C THR A 127 10.20 7.86 22.05
N GLY A 128 9.31 7.12 21.38
CA GLY A 128 9.37 6.84 19.95
C GLY A 128 8.54 5.61 19.59
N SER A 129 8.53 5.29 18.30
CA SER A 129 7.90 4.06 17.80
C SER A 129 8.71 3.40 16.69
N ALA A 130 8.44 2.12 16.42
CA ALA A 130 9.03 1.38 15.31
C ALA A 130 7.95 0.68 14.48
N TYR A 131 7.81 1.10 13.22
CA TYR A 131 6.93 0.46 12.25
C TYR A 131 7.39 -0.97 11.95
N TRP A 132 6.43 -1.89 11.77
CA TRP A 132 6.73 -3.27 11.45
C TRP A 132 6.21 -3.68 10.06
N PRO A 133 7.10 -4.09 9.14
CA PRO A 133 8.56 -3.97 9.07
C PRO A 133 8.99 -2.89 8.05
N PHE A 134 10.30 -2.72 7.86
CA PHE A 134 10.79 -1.92 6.74
C PHE A 134 10.52 -2.56 5.37
N LYS A 135 10.77 -3.88 5.25
CA LYS A 135 10.71 -4.62 3.98
C LYS A 135 9.82 -5.84 4.10
N ASP A 136 9.06 -6.13 3.05
CA ASP A 136 8.29 -7.38 2.92
C ASP A 136 9.20 -8.59 3.13
N PHE A 137 8.71 -9.58 3.87
CA PHE A 137 9.47 -10.77 4.22
C PHE A 137 8.60 -12.02 4.25
N SER A 138 9.21 -13.18 4.01
CA SER A 138 8.47 -14.43 3.96
C SER A 138 8.07 -14.91 5.36
N THR A 139 6.91 -15.55 5.48
CA THR A 139 6.44 -16.19 6.69
C THR A 139 5.64 -17.44 6.37
N ALA A 140 5.94 -18.54 7.07
CA ALA A 140 5.32 -19.85 6.81
C ALA A 140 3.82 -19.90 7.18
N ILE A 141 3.35 -18.98 8.02
CA ILE A 141 1.99 -19.02 8.60
C ILE A 141 0.96 -18.20 7.83
N ARG A 142 1.30 -17.66 6.65
CA ARG A 142 0.41 -16.84 5.83
C ARG A 142 0.30 -17.35 4.38
N PRO A 143 -0.11 -18.61 4.15
CA PRO A 143 -0.23 -19.18 2.80
C PRO A 143 -1.22 -18.41 1.91
N GLU A 144 -2.23 -17.79 2.49
CA GLU A 144 -3.35 -17.14 1.79
C GLU A 144 -3.18 -15.62 1.60
N ASN A 145 -2.03 -15.04 1.99
CA ASN A 145 -1.76 -13.62 1.76
C ASN A 145 -1.72 -13.30 0.25
N PRO A 146 -2.09 -12.08 -0.20
CA PRO A 146 -2.14 -11.69 -1.62
C PRO A 146 -0.88 -12.09 -2.43
N VAL A 147 0.29 -11.96 -1.82
CA VAL A 147 1.48 -12.74 -2.17
C VAL A 147 1.62 -13.88 -1.16
N PRO A 148 1.44 -15.15 -1.59
CA PRO A 148 1.48 -16.30 -0.69
C PRO A 148 2.76 -16.36 0.13
N TYR A 149 2.63 -16.65 1.43
CA TYR A 149 3.74 -16.79 2.38
C TYR A 149 4.60 -15.54 2.56
N VAL A 150 4.05 -14.34 2.35
CA VAL A 150 4.76 -13.07 2.56
C VAL A 150 3.95 -12.17 3.48
N ASN A 151 4.58 -11.66 4.53
CA ASN A 151 4.07 -10.51 5.28
C ASN A 151 4.33 -9.25 4.43
N GLN A 152 3.26 -8.57 4.05
CA GLN A 152 3.27 -7.48 3.07
C GLN A 152 3.11 -6.10 3.73
N LYS A 153 3.39 -6.01 5.03
CA LYS A 153 3.41 -4.73 5.75
C LYS A 153 4.59 -3.84 5.39
N GLY A 154 5.61 -4.34 4.71
CA GLY A 154 6.80 -3.55 4.40
C GLY A 154 6.44 -2.30 3.59
N VAL A 155 7.16 -1.21 3.85
CA VAL A 155 7.13 -0.01 3.00
C VAL A 155 8.02 -0.14 1.76
N VAL A 156 8.75 -1.25 1.70
CA VAL A 156 9.58 -1.68 0.57
C VAL A 156 9.20 -3.12 0.26
N GLU A 157 9.04 -3.44 -1.02
CA GLU A 157 8.87 -4.81 -1.50
C GLU A 157 10.11 -5.65 -1.21
N ARG A 158 9.97 -6.98 -1.29
CA ARG A 158 11.03 -7.91 -0.90
C ARG A 158 12.33 -7.76 -1.71
N ASP A 159 12.22 -7.23 -2.93
CA ASP A 159 13.31 -6.97 -3.89
C ASP A 159 13.87 -5.53 -3.86
N PHE A 160 13.51 -4.73 -2.84
CA PHE A 160 13.89 -3.32 -2.66
C PHE A 160 13.11 -2.29 -3.48
N THR A 161 12.10 -2.69 -4.26
CA THR A 161 11.17 -1.73 -4.88
C THR A 161 10.43 -0.97 -3.78
N LYS A 162 10.45 0.36 -3.83
CA LYS A 162 9.79 1.20 -2.83
C LYS A 162 8.29 1.25 -3.10
N LYS A 163 7.48 0.98 -2.08
CA LYS A 163 6.04 1.20 -2.11
C LYS A 163 5.72 2.68 -1.94
N GLU A 164 4.49 3.08 -2.21
CA GLU A 164 4.00 4.46 -1.99
C GLU A 164 4.20 4.88 -0.52
N SER A 165 4.05 3.94 0.41
CA SER A 165 4.22 4.14 1.84
C SER A 165 5.64 4.51 2.27
N PHE A 166 6.67 4.18 1.48
CA PHE A 166 8.05 4.63 1.73
C PHE A 166 8.14 6.15 1.73
N TYR A 167 7.46 6.79 0.77
CA TYR A 167 7.49 8.23 0.58
C TYR A 167 6.69 8.99 1.63
N VAL A 168 5.72 8.33 2.28
CA VAL A 168 5.04 8.87 3.46
C VAL A 168 6.06 9.10 4.57
N PHE A 169 6.80 8.06 4.99
CA PHE A 169 7.88 8.20 5.98
C PHE A 169 8.92 9.24 5.56
N GLN A 170 9.39 9.18 4.30
CA GLN A 170 10.40 10.10 3.81
C GLN A 170 9.93 11.57 3.87
N SER A 171 8.65 11.84 3.60
CA SER A 171 8.09 13.20 3.64
C SER A 171 7.97 13.80 5.05
N TYR A 172 7.95 12.97 6.10
CA TYR A 172 7.96 13.42 7.49
C TYR A 172 9.37 13.46 8.08
N TRP A 173 10.21 12.47 7.77
CA TRP A 173 11.48 12.24 8.49
C TRP A 173 12.75 12.69 7.77
N ALA A 174 12.73 12.85 6.45
CA ALA A 174 13.93 13.26 5.71
C ALA A 174 14.11 14.78 5.69
N GLU A 175 15.36 15.23 5.76
CA GLU A 175 15.69 16.66 5.59
C GLU A 175 15.82 17.05 4.11
N LYS A 176 16.42 16.17 3.29
CA LYS A 176 16.65 16.39 1.86
C LYS A 176 15.31 16.70 1.16
N PRO A 177 15.19 17.83 0.43
CA PRO A 177 13.98 18.17 -0.31
C PRO A 177 13.54 17.00 -1.20
N MET A 178 12.30 16.56 -1.01
CA MET A 178 11.67 15.50 -1.79
C MET A 178 10.20 15.81 -1.98
N LEU A 179 9.65 15.22 -3.03
CA LEU A 179 8.26 15.34 -3.39
C LEU A 179 7.87 14.06 -4.13
N HIS A 180 6.67 13.55 -3.86
CA HIS A 180 6.15 12.32 -4.45
C HIS A 180 4.63 12.41 -4.58
N ILE A 181 4.11 12.36 -5.80
CA ILE A 181 2.68 12.24 -6.06
C ILE A 181 2.27 10.80 -5.77
N TYR A 182 1.26 10.58 -4.93
CA TYR A 182 0.73 9.24 -4.71
C TYR A 182 0.14 8.67 -6.01
N GLY A 183 0.54 7.46 -6.39
CA GLY A 183 -0.03 6.73 -7.53
C GLY A 183 0.91 6.51 -8.70
N HIS A 184 2.23 6.46 -8.49
CA HIS A 184 3.21 6.08 -9.52
C HIS A 184 2.93 4.69 -10.08
N SER A 185 2.43 3.77 -9.24
CA SER A 185 2.03 2.42 -9.66
C SER A 185 0.54 2.26 -9.96
N TRP A 186 -0.22 3.37 -10.03
CA TRP A 186 -1.66 3.39 -10.24
C TRP A 186 -2.03 3.86 -11.67
N PRO A 187 -1.94 2.97 -12.68
CA PRO A 187 -2.06 3.36 -14.08
C PRO A 187 -3.47 3.79 -14.50
N VAL A 188 -4.50 3.36 -13.77
CA VAL A 188 -5.89 3.70 -14.10
C VAL A 188 -6.69 4.02 -12.84
N ARG A 189 -7.21 5.24 -12.79
CA ARG A 189 -8.15 5.73 -11.78
C ARG A 189 -9.59 5.62 -12.31
N TRP A 190 -10.58 5.71 -11.42
CA TRP A 190 -11.97 5.51 -11.82
C TRP A 190 -12.97 6.30 -10.98
N GLY A 191 -14.19 6.44 -11.50
CA GLY A 191 -15.27 7.14 -10.83
C GLY A 191 -16.36 7.55 -11.78
N ASP A 192 -17.19 8.50 -11.36
CA ASP A 192 -18.23 9.05 -12.23
C ASP A 192 -17.69 10.19 -13.09
N ALA A 193 -18.38 10.45 -14.20
CA ALA A 193 -18.08 11.57 -15.06
C ALA A 193 -18.33 12.88 -14.31
N GLY A 194 -17.35 13.79 -14.31
CA GLY A 194 -17.45 15.07 -13.59
C GLY A 194 -17.06 14.99 -12.11
N ASP A 195 -16.77 13.80 -11.57
CA ASP A 195 -16.24 13.67 -10.21
C ASP A 195 -14.91 14.42 -10.09
N SER A 196 -14.75 15.12 -8.96
CA SER A 196 -13.44 15.57 -8.54
C SER A 196 -12.77 14.49 -7.70
N LYS A 197 -11.58 14.06 -8.11
CA LYS A 197 -10.80 13.02 -7.45
C LYS A 197 -9.67 13.63 -6.65
N MET A 198 -9.48 13.13 -5.44
CA MET A 198 -8.38 13.58 -4.59
C MET A 198 -7.04 13.07 -5.15
N VAL A 199 -6.11 13.99 -5.36
CA VAL A 199 -4.68 13.71 -5.54
C VAL A 199 -3.94 14.09 -4.28
N LYS A 200 -3.09 13.18 -3.81
CA LYS A 200 -2.28 13.29 -2.59
C LYS A 200 -0.82 13.47 -2.99
N VAL A 201 -0.12 14.37 -2.31
CA VAL A 201 1.32 14.59 -2.52
C VAL A 201 2.03 14.48 -1.18
N TYR A 202 2.95 13.52 -1.08
CA TYR A 202 3.83 13.38 0.08
C TYR A 202 5.11 14.17 -0.19
N SER A 203 5.36 15.22 0.61
CA SER A 203 6.53 16.08 0.45
C SER A 203 6.96 16.72 1.77
N ASN A 204 8.25 16.99 1.89
CA ASN A 204 8.82 17.81 2.97
C ASN A 204 9.11 19.27 2.53
N CYS A 205 8.63 19.67 1.35
CA CYS A 205 8.64 21.06 0.89
C CYS A 205 7.69 21.94 1.71
N THR A 206 7.98 23.23 1.81
CA THR A 206 7.13 24.18 2.55
C THR A 206 5.84 24.48 1.81
N GLU A 207 5.87 24.41 0.48
CA GLU A 207 4.72 24.57 -0.39
C GLU A 207 4.89 23.74 -1.66
N ALA A 208 3.76 23.43 -2.30
CA ALA A 208 3.72 22.76 -3.59
C ALA A 208 2.58 23.32 -4.45
N GLU A 209 2.83 23.43 -5.75
CA GLU A 209 1.83 23.80 -6.77
C GLU A 209 1.56 22.61 -7.66
N LEU A 210 0.28 22.27 -7.83
CA LEU A 210 -0.15 21.14 -8.66
C LEU A 210 -0.73 21.62 -9.97
N PHE A 211 -0.43 20.88 -11.04
CA PHE A 211 -0.91 21.07 -12.39
C PHE A 211 -1.60 19.81 -12.88
N LEU A 212 -2.79 19.95 -13.48
CA LEU A 212 -3.46 18.88 -14.23
C LEU A 212 -3.53 19.31 -15.70
N ASN A 213 -2.96 18.50 -16.59
CA ASN A 213 -2.95 18.75 -18.04
C ASN A 213 -2.47 20.18 -18.38
N GLY A 214 -1.41 20.64 -17.69
CA GLY A 214 -0.82 21.97 -17.86
C GLY A 214 -1.53 23.12 -17.16
N LYS A 215 -2.74 22.92 -16.62
CA LYS A 215 -3.47 23.94 -15.86
C LYS A 215 -3.11 23.88 -14.37
N SER A 216 -2.74 25.00 -13.78
CA SER A 216 -2.51 25.10 -12.33
C SER A 216 -3.82 24.96 -11.53
N TYR A 217 -3.74 24.24 -10.43
CA TYR A 217 -4.79 24.10 -9.40
C TYR A 217 -4.38 24.76 -8.08
N GLY A 218 -3.39 25.67 -8.14
CA GLY A 218 -2.98 26.52 -7.04
C GLY A 218 -1.95 25.89 -6.11
N VAL A 219 -1.33 26.77 -5.34
CA VAL A 219 -0.31 26.45 -4.34
C VAL A 219 -0.98 26.04 -3.03
N LYS A 220 -0.46 24.99 -2.39
CA LYS A 220 -0.78 24.65 -0.99
C LYS A 220 0.47 24.66 -0.14
N LYS A 221 0.32 25.13 1.10
CA LYS A 221 1.38 25.13 2.11
C LYS A 221 1.30 23.84 2.92
N ARG A 222 2.47 23.31 3.28
CA ARG A 222 2.57 22.12 4.11
C ARG A 222 2.22 22.45 5.55
N ASN A 223 1.28 21.71 6.13
CA ASN A 223 0.92 21.72 7.54
C ASN A 223 0.61 20.29 7.96
N THR A 224 1.48 19.66 8.76
CA THR A 224 1.37 18.24 9.15
C THR A 224 0.07 17.90 9.86
N GLN A 225 -0.53 18.88 10.55
CA GLN A 225 -1.79 18.67 11.26
C GLN A 225 -3.02 18.79 10.34
N ASP A 226 -2.87 19.31 9.11
CA ASP A 226 -3.92 19.32 8.09
C ASP A 226 -3.97 17.96 7.35
N PHE A 227 -4.50 16.94 8.03
CA PHE A 227 -4.61 15.60 7.48
C PHE A 227 -5.66 15.50 6.35
N PRO A 228 -5.44 14.69 5.29
CA PRO A 228 -4.21 13.93 4.99
C PRO A 228 -3.15 14.76 4.23
N THR A 229 -1.97 14.17 4.12
CA THR A 229 -0.80 14.60 3.34
C THR A 229 -0.26 15.97 3.73
N ALA A 230 -0.35 16.29 5.02
CA ALA A 230 0.08 17.58 5.56
C ALA A 230 -0.48 18.79 4.75
N GLY A 231 -1.75 18.74 4.35
CA GLY A 231 -2.42 19.78 3.55
C GLY A 231 -2.20 19.69 2.04
N LEU A 232 -1.22 18.90 1.58
CA LEU A 232 -0.82 18.81 0.16
C LEU A 232 -1.69 17.83 -0.63
N ARG A 233 -3.00 18.14 -0.70
CA ARG A 233 -4.01 17.40 -1.46
C ARG A 233 -4.86 18.31 -2.32
N TRP A 234 -5.22 17.88 -3.52
CA TRP A 234 -6.08 18.64 -4.44
C TRP A 234 -7.26 17.79 -4.89
N SER A 235 -8.41 18.41 -5.11
CA SER A 235 -9.58 17.76 -5.71
C SER A 235 -9.63 18.16 -7.18
N LEU A 236 -9.47 17.19 -8.08
CA LEU A 236 -9.19 17.43 -9.49
C LEU A 236 -10.24 16.76 -10.40
N PRO A 237 -10.80 17.48 -11.39
CA PRO A 237 -11.74 16.93 -12.35
C PRO A 237 -10.99 16.21 -13.47
N PHE A 238 -10.76 14.91 -13.32
CA PHE A 238 -10.08 14.13 -14.37
C PHE A 238 -10.93 14.02 -15.63
N LEU A 239 -10.25 14.06 -16.78
CA LEU A 239 -10.88 13.79 -18.07
C LEU A 239 -10.91 12.28 -18.28
N LYS A 240 -11.97 11.76 -18.91
CA LYS A 240 -11.96 10.37 -19.38
C LYS A 240 -10.75 10.16 -20.30
N GLY A 241 -10.03 9.05 -20.09
CA GLY A 241 -8.78 8.77 -20.82
C GLY A 241 -7.56 9.32 -20.09
N GLU A 242 -6.53 9.71 -20.82
CA GLU A 242 -5.24 10.06 -20.24
C GLU A 242 -5.26 11.40 -19.49
N ASN A 243 -4.62 11.44 -18.33
CA ASN A 243 -4.38 12.62 -17.51
C ASN A 243 -2.90 12.70 -17.14
N LEU A 244 -2.36 13.91 -17.13
CA LEU A 244 -1.03 14.22 -16.67
C LEU A 244 -1.12 15.09 -15.42
N VAL A 245 -0.60 14.61 -14.30
CA VAL A 245 -0.48 15.38 -13.08
C VAL A 245 0.99 15.67 -12.84
N LYS A 246 1.32 16.95 -12.74
CA LYS A 246 2.65 17.45 -12.38
C LYS A 246 2.55 18.27 -11.11
N VAL A 247 3.55 18.21 -10.26
CA VAL A 247 3.62 19.07 -9.08
C VAL A 247 5.04 19.62 -8.92
N ILE A 248 5.13 20.86 -8.45
CA ILE A 248 6.39 21.56 -8.21
C ILE A 248 6.41 21.97 -6.74
N GLY A 249 7.40 21.49 -5.99
CA GLY A 249 7.60 21.76 -4.57
C GLY A 249 8.77 22.71 -4.33
N LYS A 250 8.65 23.59 -3.34
CA LYS A 250 9.70 24.52 -2.93
C LYS A 250 10.07 24.33 -1.46
N LYS A 251 11.37 24.33 -1.14
CA LYS A 251 11.91 24.34 0.23
C LYS A 251 13.10 25.30 0.28
N GLY A 252 12.88 26.52 0.75
CA GLY A 252 13.88 27.59 0.65
C GLY A 252 14.24 27.86 -0.82
N LYS A 253 15.52 27.71 -1.18
CA LYS A 253 16.00 27.85 -2.57
C LYS A 253 15.82 26.58 -3.42
N ALA A 254 15.57 25.43 -2.80
CA ALA A 254 15.45 24.18 -3.52
C ALA A 254 14.08 24.07 -4.20
N VAL A 255 14.09 23.64 -5.45
CA VAL A 255 12.89 23.33 -6.25
C VAL A 255 13.00 21.88 -6.69
N VAL A 256 11.96 21.10 -6.42
CA VAL A 256 11.83 19.70 -6.85
C VAL A 256 10.50 19.52 -7.56
N SER A 257 10.41 18.55 -8.46
CA SER A 257 9.18 18.26 -9.18
C SER A 257 8.98 16.76 -9.34
N ASP A 258 7.73 16.36 -9.50
CA ASP A 258 7.33 15.00 -9.82
C ASP A 258 6.14 15.04 -10.78
N GLU A 259 5.96 13.95 -11.52
CA GLU A 259 4.94 13.84 -12.55
C GLU A 259 4.47 12.38 -12.69
N ILE A 260 3.16 12.19 -12.82
CA ILE A 260 2.54 10.90 -13.11
C ILE A 260 1.56 11.03 -14.28
N LYS A 261 1.50 9.97 -15.09
CA LYS A 261 0.52 9.79 -16.17
C LYS A 261 -0.35 8.57 -15.85
N PHE A 262 -1.66 8.74 -15.93
CA PHE A 262 -2.63 7.65 -15.73
C PHE A 262 -3.88 7.87 -16.57
N SER A 263 -4.65 6.81 -16.78
CA SER A 263 -5.96 6.90 -17.43
C SER A 263 -7.09 7.02 -16.40
N TYR A 264 -8.19 7.65 -16.76
CA TYR A 264 -9.42 7.70 -15.96
C TYR A 264 -10.56 6.99 -16.69
N GLN A 265 -11.12 5.94 -16.08
CA GLN A 265 -12.26 5.18 -16.60
C GLN A 265 -13.54 5.62 -15.89
N ILE A 266 -14.58 5.90 -16.68
CA ILE A 266 -15.92 6.24 -16.16
C ILE A 266 -16.92 5.09 -16.36
N GLU A 267 -16.59 4.17 -17.25
CA GLU A 267 -17.35 2.97 -17.51
C GLU A 267 -17.39 2.10 -16.26
N LYS A 268 -18.61 1.81 -15.80
CA LYS A 268 -18.85 0.86 -14.72
C LYS A 268 -18.64 -0.56 -15.26
N TRP A 269 -18.05 -1.40 -14.43
CA TRP A 269 -17.84 -2.81 -14.73
C TRP A 269 -18.77 -3.67 -13.88
N THR A 270 -18.94 -4.91 -14.35
CA THR A 270 -19.53 -5.99 -13.55
C THR A 270 -18.44 -6.98 -13.12
N LYS A 271 -18.82 -8.20 -12.74
CA LYS A 271 -17.86 -9.23 -12.36
C LYS A 271 -16.91 -9.56 -13.53
N PRO A 272 -15.65 -9.94 -13.25
CA PRO A 272 -14.76 -10.45 -14.28
C PRO A 272 -15.36 -11.65 -15.01
N GLU A 273 -15.20 -11.67 -16.34
CA GLU A 273 -15.58 -12.79 -17.20
C GLU A 273 -14.48 -13.16 -18.22
N LYS A 274 -13.46 -12.31 -18.39
CA LYS A 274 -12.41 -12.48 -19.40
C LYS A 274 -11.03 -12.12 -18.86
N LEU A 275 -10.01 -12.82 -19.35
CA LEU A 275 -8.60 -12.57 -19.11
C LEU A 275 -7.92 -12.13 -20.41
N LEU A 276 -7.36 -10.92 -20.43
CA LEU A 276 -6.55 -10.43 -21.55
C LEU A 276 -5.07 -10.46 -21.14
N LEU A 277 -4.32 -11.39 -21.71
CA LEU A 277 -2.89 -11.56 -21.48
C LEU A 277 -2.09 -10.94 -22.62
N THR A 278 -1.18 -10.03 -22.29
CA THR A 278 -0.37 -9.29 -23.28
C THR A 278 1.09 -9.20 -22.87
N LYS A 279 1.99 -9.09 -23.85
CA LYS A 279 3.39 -8.71 -23.62
C LYS A 279 3.47 -7.19 -23.61
N ILE A 280 3.83 -6.61 -22.46
CA ILE A 280 3.85 -5.15 -22.25
C ILE A 280 5.24 -4.54 -22.41
N ALA A 281 6.29 -5.35 -22.27
CA ALA A 281 7.67 -4.93 -22.51
C ALA A 281 8.56 -6.12 -22.82
N GLN A 282 9.70 -5.85 -23.46
CA GLN A 282 10.80 -6.81 -23.59
C GLN A 282 12.13 -6.08 -23.48
N GLN A 283 13.02 -6.58 -22.63
CA GLN A 283 14.39 -6.08 -22.48
C GLN A 283 15.34 -7.25 -22.65
N THR A 284 16.23 -7.17 -23.64
CA THR A 284 17.13 -8.29 -24.04
C THR A 284 16.37 -9.62 -24.12
N ASP A 285 16.62 -10.50 -23.16
CA ASP A 285 16.11 -11.87 -23.09
C ASP A 285 15.02 -12.03 -22.01
N THR A 286 14.37 -10.94 -21.60
CA THR A 286 13.31 -10.93 -20.60
C THR A 286 12.07 -10.22 -21.13
N ALA A 287 10.95 -10.94 -21.21
CA ALA A 287 9.64 -10.38 -21.50
C ALA A 287 8.89 -10.06 -20.20
N THR A 288 8.19 -8.94 -20.15
CA THR A 288 7.22 -8.61 -19.11
C THR A 288 5.83 -8.82 -19.68
N VAL A 289 5.03 -9.65 -19.01
CA VAL A 289 3.65 -9.94 -19.43
C VAL A 289 2.68 -9.45 -18.37
N GLU A 290 1.52 -8.99 -18.82
CA GLU A 290 0.44 -8.49 -17.97
C GLU A 290 -0.85 -9.21 -18.33
N VAL A 291 -1.59 -9.66 -17.32
CA VAL A 291 -2.98 -10.05 -17.48
C VAL A 291 -3.87 -8.96 -16.90
N LYS A 292 -4.94 -8.62 -17.63
CA LYS A 292 -6.02 -7.75 -17.17
C LYS A 292 -7.36 -8.50 -17.16
N LEU A 293 -8.18 -8.18 -16.17
CA LEU A 293 -9.49 -8.77 -15.95
C LEU A 293 -10.56 -7.84 -16.49
N TYR A 294 -11.40 -8.37 -17.38
CA TYR A 294 -12.50 -7.64 -18.02
C TYR A 294 -13.82 -8.34 -17.79
N ASP A 295 -14.90 -7.56 -17.77
CA ASP A 295 -16.26 -8.10 -17.76
C ASP A 295 -16.75 -8.51 -19.16
N ASN A 296 -18.03 -8.91 -19.27
CA ASN A 296 -18.62 -9.31 -20.54
C ASN A 296 -18.71 -8.19 -21.57
N LYS A 297 -18.72 -6.92 -21.14
CA LYS A 297 -18.74 -5.71 -21.96
C LYS A 297 -17.34 -5.20 -22.31
N ASN A 298 -16.30 -5.93 -21.96
CA ASN A 298 -14.90 -5.54 -22.14
C ASN A 298 -14.50 -4.27 -21.37
N ILE A 299 -15.12 -4.04 -20.22
CA ILE A 299 -14.71 -2.99 -19.28
C ILE A 299 -13.79 -3.61 -18.21
N GLN A 300 -12.68 -2.94 -17.90
CA GLN A 300 -11.70 -3.48 -16.93
C GLN A 300 -12.30 -3.41 -15.51
N CYS A 301 -12.14 -4.50 -14.75
CA CYS A 301 -12.68 -4.64 -13.40
C CYS A 301 -11.65 -4.23 -12.34
N PHE A 302 -11.62 -2.95 -11.91
CA PHE A 302 -10.57 -2.44 -11.02
C PHE A 302 -10.69 -2.82 -9.54
N ASP A 303 -11.77 -3.46 -9.12
CA ASP A 303 -11.93 -4.04 -7.79
C ASP A 303 -11.67 -5.55 -7.77
N ALA A 304 -11.34 -6.15 -8.91
CA ALA A 304 -11.08 -7.58 -9.02
C ALA A 304 -9.77 -7.95 -8.31
N ILE A 305 -9.88 -8.88 -7.36
CA ILE A 305 -8.79 -9.44 -6.54
C ILE A 305 -8.61 -10.95 -6.77
N ASN A 306 -9.09 -11.48 -7.89
CA ASN A 306 -9.01 -12.90 -8.23
C ASN A 306 -7.57 -13.43 -8.11
N TRP A 307 -7.44 -14.69 -7.72
CA TRP A 307 -6.17 -15.40 -7.78
C TRP A 307 -5.77 -15.68 -9.22
N ILE A 308 -4.61 -15.16 -9.61
CA ILE A 308 -3.99 -15.35 -10.92
C ILE A 308 -2.90 -16.39 -10.80
N ASN A 309 -2.93 -17.40 -11.67
CA ASN A 309 -1.92 -18.45 -11.76
C ASN A 309 -1.28 -18.43 -13.14
N PHE A 310 0.02 -18.10 -13.19
CA PHE A 310 0.85 -18.15 -14.39
C PHE A 310 1.50 -19.54 -14.53
N SER A 311 1.43 -20.09 -15.74
CA SER A 311 2.12 -21.31 -16.14
C SER A 311 2.87 -21.07 -17.45
N LEU A 312 4.01 -21.73 -17.65
CA LEU A 312 4.83 -21.56 -18.85
C LEU A 312 5.23 -22.93 -19.39
N VAL A 313 5.17 -23.09 -20.72
CA VAL A 313 5.70 -24.25 -21.44
C VAL A 313 6.60 -23.75 -22.56
N GLY A 314 7.73 -24.43 -22.79
CA GLY A 314 8.73 -24.07 -23.80
C GLY A 314 10.10 -23.82 -23.19
N ASP A 315 10.93 -23.07 -23.91
CA ASP A 315 12.35 -22.88 -23.58
C ASP A 315 12.59 -21.88 -22.43
N GLY A 316 11.62 -21.00 -22.18
CA GLY A 316 11.71 -19.92 -21.21
C GLY A 316 11.48 -20.36 -19.76
N LYS A 317 11.64 -19.41 -18.83
CA LYS A 317 11.40 -19.62 -17.40
C LYS A 317 10.70 -18.42 -16.78
N LEU A 318 9.67 -18.67 -15.96
CA LEU A 318 9.07 -17.62 -15.12
C LEU A 318 10.12 -17.09 -14.13
N ILE A 319 10.22 -15.77 -14.00
CA ILE A 319 10.96 -15.14 -12.91
C ILE A 319 10.00 -15.01 -11.73
N ASP A 320 9.89 -16.10 -10.97
CA ASP A 320 8.93 -16.28 -9.88
C ASP A 320 9.60 -16.64 -8.53
N ASN A 321 8.79 -16.86 -7.49
CA ASN A 321 9.21 -17.13 -6.09
C ASN A 321 10.07 -16.03 -5.46
N LEU A 322 9.93 -14.78 -5.94
CA LEU A 322 10.64 -13.64 -5.37
C LEU A 322 9.96 -13.12 -4.09
N GLY A 323 8.69 -13.46 -3.90
CA GLY A 323 7.87 -12.93 -2.80
C GLY A 323 7.51 -11.45 -3.01
N THR A 324 7.32 -11.04 -4.27
CA THR A 324 6.84 -9.71 -4.70
C THR A 324 5.57 -9.87 -5.54
N SER A 325 4.79 -8.80 -5.70
CA SER A 325 3.54 -8.85 -6.50
C SER A 325 3.79 -9.15 -7.98
N ILE A 326 4.96 -8.76 -8.49
CA ILE A 326 5.39 -8.97 -9.89
C ILE A 326 6.30 -10.19 -10.11
N GLY A 327 6.57 -10.95 -9.05
CA GLY A 327 7.52 -12.07 -9.02
C GLY A 327 6.94 -13.33 -8.41
N SER A 328 5.64 -13.54 -8.59
CA SER A 328 4.87 -14.63 -7.98
C SER A 328 3.99 -15.32 -9.03
N ARG A 329 4.18 -16.64 -9.22
CA ARG A 329 3.36 -17.42 -10.17
C ARG A 329 1.89 -17.49 -9.77
N LYS A 330 1.61 -17.50 -8.46
CA LYS A 330 0.27 -17.40 -7.87
C LYS A 330 0.23 -16.11 -7.08
N VAL A 331 -0.66 -15.20 -7.45
CA VAL A 331 -0.79 -13.87 -6.83
C VAL A 331 -2.23 -13.39 -6.96
N GLN A 332 -2.73 -12.63 -5.99
CA GLN A 332 -4.00 -11.93 -6.19
C GLN A 332 -3.82 -10.79 -7.19
N ALA A 333 -4.87 -10.48 -7.95
CA ALA A 333 -4.88 -9.29 -8.77
C ALA A 333 -4.80 -8.01 -7.93
N TYR A 334 -4.21 -6.97 -8.50
CA TYR A 334 -4.15 -5.62 -7.96
C TYR A 334 -4.77 -4.65 -8.97
N ASN A 335 -5.98 -4.21 -8.67
CA ASN A 335 -6.84 -3.46 -9.60
C ASN A 335 -7.15 -4.19 -10.91
N GLY A 336 -7.54 -5.47 -10.81
CA GLY A 336 -7.90 -6.27 -11.98
C GLY A 336 -6.73 -6.51 -12.93
N ARG A 337 -5.50 -6.49 -12.44
CA ARG A 337 -4.31 -6.86 -13.22
C ARG A 337 -3.30 -7.65 -12.39
N ALA A 338 -2.43 -8.38 -13.07
CA ALA A 338 -1.23 -9.00 -12.50
C ALA A 338 -0.12 -9.06 -13.55
N ILE A 339 1.14 -8.97 -13.12
CA ILE A 339 2.33 -8.88 -13.98
C ILE A 339 3.31 -9.98 -13.55
N ILE A 340 4.00 -10.57 -14.52
CA ILE A 340 5.17 -11.42 -14.26
C ILE A 340 6.23 -11.22 -15.34
N LYS A 341 7.49 -11.52 -15.02
CA LYS A 341 8.58 -11.54 -16.00
C LYS A 341 8.90 -12.97 -16.42
N VAL A 342 9.29 -13.14 -17.67
CA VAL A 342 9.68 -14.41 -18.29
C VAL A 342 11.07 -14.23 -18.89
N LYS A 343 12.02 -15.06 -18.47
CA LYS A 343 13.32 -15.21 -19.15
C LYS A 343 13.08 -16.07 -20.40
N LEU A 344 13.34 -15.53 -21.59
CA LEU A 344 12.99 -16.16 -22.86
C LEU A 344 13.97 -17.27 -23.29
N ASN A 345 15.22 -17.22 -22.80
CA ASN A 345 16.28 -18.15 -23.17
C ASN A 345 16.49 -18.28 -24.70
N GLN A 346 16.23 -17.20 -25.44
CA GLN A 346 16.31 -17.14 -26.92
C GLN A 346 15.47 -18.20 -27.65
N GLY A 347 14.50 -18.81 -26.97
CA GLY A 347 13.66 -19.86 -27.52
C GLY A 347 12.20 -19.43 -27.66
N LYS A 348 11.31 -20.41 -27.84
CA LYS A 348 9.86 -20.18 -27.95
C LYS A 348 9.17 -20.64 -26.68
N SER A 349 8.19 -19.89 -26.21
CA SER A 349 7.36 -20.31 -25.09
C SER A 349 5.90 -19.95 -25.30
N ILE A 350 5.02 -20.59 -24.56
CA ILE A 350 3.62 -20.18 -24.42
C ILE A 350 3.37 -20.01 -22.92
N ILE A 351 3.00 -18.79 -22.53
CA ILE A 351 2.53 -18.52 -21.18
C ILE A 351 1.00 -18.67 -21.15
N ALA A 352 0.49 -19.31 -20.11
CA ALA A 352 -0.93 -19.46 -19.82
C ALA A 352 -1.27 -18.79 -18.49
N VAL A 353 -2.45 -18.19 -18.41
CA VAL A 353 -2.99 -17.61 -17.18
C VAL A 353 -4.34 -18.21 -16.85
N LYS A 354 -4.45 -18.72 -15.62
CA LYS A 354 -5.68 -19.27 -15.05
C LYS A 354 -6.13 -18.43 -13.84
N ALA A 355 -7.42 -18.10 -13.83
CA ALA A 355 -8.14 -17.62 -12.67
C ALA A 355 -9.42 -18.46 -12.53
N GLU A 356 -9.84 -18.73 -11.29
CA GLU A 356 -11.03 -19.56 -11.04
C GLU A 356 -12.28 -18.93 -11.66
N GLY A 357 -13.09 -19.75 -12.34
CA GLY A 357 -14.32 -19.32 -13.01
C GLY A 357 -14.13 -18.53 -14.31
N LEU A 358 -12.89 -18.29 -14.77
CA LEU A 358 -12.60 -17.56 -16.00
C LEU A 358 -11.93 -18.46 -17.06
N PRO A 359 -12.22 -18.25 -18.37
CA PRO A 359 -11.51 -18.94 -19.45
C PRO A 359 -10.00 -18.67 -19.37
N VAL A 360 -9.19 -19.73 -19.57
CA VAL A 360 -7.73 -19.62 -19.58
C VAL A 360 -7.28 -18.76 -20.77
N SER A 361 -6.32 -17.87 -20.55
CA SER A 361 -5.73 -17.01 -21.59
C SER A 361 -4.31 -17.47 -21.90
N PHE A 362 -3.93 -17.48 -23.18
CA PHE A 362 -2.63 -17.95 -23.67
C PHE A 362 -1.93 -16.85 -24.47
N LEU A 363 -0.61 -16.78 -24.37
CA LEU A 363 0.22 -15.86 -25.12
C LEU A 363 1.53 -16.55 -25.55
N PRO A 364 1.79 -16.70 -26.86
CA PRO A 364 3.10 -17.07 -27.36
C PRO A 364 4.14 -15.98 -27.06
N LEU A 365 5.35 -16.38 -26.66
CA LEU A 365 6.47 -15.50 -26.30
C LEU A 365 7.71 -15.80 -27.14
#